data_AF-A0A528N5N5-F1
#
_entry.id   AF-A0A528N5N5-F1
#
_cell.length_a   1.000
_cell.length_b   1.000
_cell.length_c   1.000
_cell.angle_alpha   90.00
_cell.angle_beta   90.00
_cell.angle_gamma   90.00
#
_symmetry.space_group_name_H-M   'P 1'
#
loop_
_entity.id
_entity.type
_entity.pdbx_description
1 polymer ?
#
loop_
_entity_poly.entity_id
_entity_poly.type
_entity_poly.pdbx_seq_one_letter_code
_entity_poly.pdbx_strand_id
1 'polypeptide(L)'
;GVLIELEVTGLPAGELVAFHVHETGKCDHQTGHDSAGGHFNPTNAEHGYLTGKGPHAGDMPNQRVGADGVLRAQVFNSMIKLDGGETAIRGKALMIHGGQDDYKSQPAG
;
A
#
# COMPACT_ATOMS: atom_id res chain seq x y z
N GLY A 1 -3.27 -7.29 -13.05
CA GLY A 1 -3.01 -7.77 -11.70
C GLY A 1 -1.54 -8.04 -11.51
N VAL A 2 -1.04 -7.81 -10.30
CA VAL A 2 0.34 -8.09 -9.88
C VAL A 2 0.28 -8.86 -8.55
N LEU A 3 1.08 -9.92 -8.43
CA LEU A 3 1.34 -10.58 -7.15
C LEU A 3 2.60 -9.96 -6.54
N ILE A 4 2.48 -9.44 -5.33
CA ILE A 4 3.58 -8.82 -4.58
C ILE A 4 3.92 -9.74 -3.41
N GLU A 5 5.14 -10.25 -3.40
CA GLU A 5 5.69 -11.04 -2.30
C GLU A 5 6.62 -10.17 -1.45
N LEU A 6 6.44 -10.24 -0.13
CA LEU A 6 7.13 -9.40 0.85
C LEU A 6 7.75 -10.29 1.93
N GLU A 7 9.00 -10.02 2.26
CA GLU A 7 9.61 -10.39 3.53
C GLU A 7 10.29 -9.15 4.12
N VAL A 8 9.75 -8.61 5.20
CA VAL A 8 10.22 -7.36 5.82
C VAL A 8 10.45 -7.58 7.31
N THR A 9 11.67 -7.33 7.78
CA THR A 9 12.09 -7.55 9.16
C THR A 9 12.10 -6.24 9.97
N GLY A 10 12.04 -6.34 11.29
CA GLY A 10 12.18 -5.19 12.19
C GLY A 10 10.89 -4.39 12.37
N LEU A 11 9.74 -5.02 12.09
CA LEU A 11 8.42 -4.43 12.29
C LEU A 11 7.88 -4.77 13.70
N PRO A 12 6.95 -3.96 14.24
CA PRO A 12 6.27 -4.27 15.49
C PRO A 12 5.58 -5.64 15.43
N ALA A 13 6.00 -6.56 16.31
CA ALA A 13 5.54 -7.95 16.28
C ALA A 13 4.04 -8.06 16.57
N GLY A 14 3.35 -8.86 15.75
CA GLY A 14 1.92 -9.14 15.95
C GLY A 14 0.98 -7.98 15.63
N GLU A 15 1.44 -6.89 15.04
CA GLU A 15 0.59 -5.78 14.61
C GLU A 15 -0.04 -6.02 13.23
N LEU A 16 -1.17 -5.35 12.98
CA LEU A 16 -1.71 -5.16 11.64
C LEU A 16 -1.13 -3.86 11.09
N VAL A 17 -0.62 -3.92 9.86
CA VAL A 17 0.00 -2.80 9.16
C VAL A 17 -0.70 -2.59 7.82
N ALA A 18 -0.95 -1.33 7.47
CA ALA A 18 -1.47 -0.97 6.17
C ALA A 18 -0.39 -1.12 5.10
N PHE A 19 -0.81 -1.39 3.87
CA PHE A 19 0.09 -1.62 2.76
C PHE A 19 -0.46 -0.97 1.49
N HIS A 20 0.29 -0.04 0.89
CA HIS A 20 -0.18 0.77 -0.23
C HIS A 20 0.89 0.91 -1.32
N VAL A 21 0.45 1.08 -2.57
CA VAL A 21 1.27 1.66 -3.64
C VAL A 21 1.09 3.18 -3.59
N HIS A 22 2.19 3.93 -3.53
CA HIS A 22 2.19 5.39 -3.61
C HIS A 22 2.55 5.90 -5.00
N GLU A 23 2.18 7.13 -5.32
CA GLU A 23 2.20 7.63 -6.69
C GLU A 23 3.59 7.90 -7.27
N THR A 24 4.59 8.16 -6.42
CA THR A 24 5.99 8.37 -6.83
C THR A 24 6.87 7.19 -6.42
N GLY A 25 8.04 7.05 -7.06
CA GLY A 25 9.06 6.06 -6.75
C GLY A 25 10.11 6.51 -5.74
N LYS A 26 9.79 7.47 -4.87
CA LYS A 26 10.73 8.01 -3.88
C LYS A 26 10.35 7.56 -2.47
N CYS A 27 11.35 7.17 -1.68
CA CYS A 27 11.18 6.67 -0.31
C CYS A 27 12.09 7.41 0.67
N ASP A 28 12.10 8.74 0.66
CA ASP A 28 12.99 9.54 1.52
C ASP A 28 12.59 9.51 3.00
N HIS A 29 13.31 8.74 3.81
CA HIS A 29 13.10 8.66 5.25
C HIS A 29 13.34 9.98 5.99
N GLN A 30 14.14 10.92 5.46
CA GLN A 30 14.44 12.18 6.13
C GLN A 30 13.20 13.08 6.23
N THR A 31 12.25 12.89 5.32
CA THR A 31 10.97 13.61 5.29
C THR A 31 9.83 12.75 5.83
N GLY A 32 10.10 11.66 6.56
CA GLY A 32 9.05 10.71 6.94
C GLY A 32 8.36 10.07 5.74
N HIS A 33 9.06 9.98 4.60
CA HIS A 33 8.57 9.44 3.33
C HIS A 33 7.52 10.28 2.58
N ASP A 34 7.30 11.55 2.95
CA ASP A 34 6.44 12.47 2.19
C ASP A 34 6.74 12.51 0.67
N SER A 35 8.00 12.27 0.30
CA SER A 35 8.43 12.21 -1.10
C SER A 35 7.72 11.13 -1.94
N ALA A 36 7.13 10.11 -1.33
CA ALA A 36 6.34 9.06 -1.99
C ALA A 36 5.04 9.61 -2.60
N GLY A 37 4.57 10.77 -2.13
CA GLY A 37 3.28 11.35 -2.53
C GLY A 37 2.11 10.62 -1.89
N GLY A 38 0.92 10.78 -2.47
CA GLY A 38 -0.30 10.09 -2.02
C GLY A 38 -0.40 8.64 -2.50
N HIS A 39 -1.50 7.97 -2.14
CA HIS A 39 -1.83 6.65 -2.68
C HIS A 39 -1.96 6.72 -4.20
N PHE A 40 -1.55 5.66 -4.89
CA PHE A 40 -1.68 5.59 -6.33
C PHE A 40 -3.15 5.45 -6.75
N ASN A 41 -3.71 6.53 -7.31
CA ASN A 41 -5.13 6.64 -7.64
C ASN A 41 -5.37 7.20 -9.06
N PRO A 42 -5.02 6.43 -10.12
CA PRO A 42 -5.21 6.89 -11.50
C PRO A 42 -6.69 7.03 -11.90
N THR A 43 -7.61 6.40 -11.16
CA THR A 43 -9.05 6.42 -11.44
C THR A 43 -9.82 7.48 -10.66
N ASN A 44 -9.12 8.29 -9.83
CA ASN A 44 -9.73 9.30 -8.97
C ASN A 44 -10.88 8.76 -8.08
N ALA A 45 -10.67 7.55 -7.53
CA ALA A 45 -11.58 6.90 -6.60
C ALA A 45 -11.45 7.49 -5.18
N GLU A 46 -12.40 7.22 -4.30
CA GLU A 46 -12.21 7.45 -2.86
C GLU A 46 -11.30 6.34 -2.28
N HIS A 47 -10.61 6.60 -1.17
CA HIS A 47 -9.85 5.57 -0.48
C HIS A 47 -10.77 4.50 0.13
N GLY A 48 -10.26 3.26 0.18
CA GLY A 48 -10.76 2.23 1.08
C GLY A 48 -11.84 1.31 0.50
N TYR A 49 -11.79 0.04 0.89
CA TYR A 49 -12.70 -1.02 0.44
C TYR A 49 -14.13 -0.91 0.97
N LEU A 50 -14.33 -0.19 2.08
CA LEU A 50 -15.61 -0.03 2.74
C LEU A 50 -16.30 1.29 2.36
N THR A 51 -15.87 1.89 1.24
CA THR A 51 -16.52 3.05 0.62
C THR A 51 -17.16 2.64 -0.70
N GLY A 52 -18.33 3.21 -1.02
CA GLY A 52 -19.06 2.86 -2.24
C GLY A 52 -18.42 3.38 -3.53
N LYS A 53 -17.38 4.23 -3.43
CA LYS A 53 -16.67 4.85 -4.55
C LYS A 53 -15.16 4.55 -4.54
N GLY A 54 -14.72 3.69 -3.64
CA GLY A 54 -13.35 3.21 -3.59
C GLY A 54 -13.18 1.83 -4.20
N PRO A 55 -11.99 1.21 -4.02
CA PRO A 55 -10.80 1.79 -3.39
C PRO A 55 -9.90 2.54 -4.39
N HIS A 56 -8.84 3.20 -3.91
CA HIS A 56 -7.74 3.59 -4.80
C HIS A 56 -7.12 2.33 -5.44
N ALA A 57 -6.58 2.45 -6.65
CA ALA A 57 -5.89 1.31 -7.30
C ALA A 57 -4.68 0.81 -6.48
N GLY A 58 -4.04 1.70 -5.71
CA GLY A 58 -2.92 1.40 -4.83
C GLY A 58 -3.29 0.86 -3.45
N ASP A 59 -4.57 0.88 -3.05
CA ASP A 59 -4.98 0.34 -1.75
C ASP A 59 -4.85 -1.20 -1.77
N MET A 60 -4.35 -1.80 -0.69
CA MET A 60 -4.25 -3.25 -0.53
C MET A 60 -4.73 -3.66 0.87
N PRO A 61 -5.12 -4.93 1.10
CA PRO A 61 -5.48 -5.35 2.44
C PRO A 61 -4.33 -5.14 3.43
N ASN A 62 -4.67 -4.81 4.67
CA ASN A 62 -3.79 -4.86 5.83
C ASN A 62 -3.07 -6.21 5.90
N GLN A 63 -1.82 -6.15 6.32
CA GLN A 63 -0.96 -7.30 6.51
C GLN A 63 -0.66 -7.53 7.98
N ARG A 64 -0.38 -8.77 8.37
CA ARG A 64 -0.07 -9.12 9.76
C ARG A 64 1.41 -9.40 9.91
N VAL A 65 2.07 -8.64 10.78
CA VAL A 65 3.45 -8.89 11.16
C VAL A 65 3.51 -10.15 12.04
N GLY A 66 4.45 -11.04 11.75
CA GLY A 66 4.70 -12.23 12.55
C GLY A 66 5.10 -11.89 13.99
N ALA A 67 4.98 -12.87 14.88
CA ALA A 67 5.46 -12.73 16.26
C ALA A 67 6.98 -12.57 16.37
N ASP A 68 7.71 -12.93 15.30
CA ASP A 68 9.15 -12.73 15.14
C ASP A 68 9.52 -11.32 14.63
N GLY A 69 8.54 -10.41 14.47
CA GLY A 69 8.77 -9.08 13.92
C GLY A 69 9.05 -9.08 12.41
N VAL A 70 8.70 -10.17 11.72
CA VAL A 70 8.85 -10.30 10.27
C VAL A 70 7.47 -10.37 9.61
N LEU A 71 7.22 -9.45 8.67
CA LEU A 71 6.07 -9.54 7.79
C LEU A 71 6.41 -10.46 6.62
N ARG A 72 5.64 -11.54 6.46
CA ARG A 72 5.68 -12.42 5.29
C ARG A 72 4.30 -12.44 4.65
N ALA A 73 4.21 -11.95 3.42
CA ALA A 73 2.93 -11.79 2.74
C ALA A 73 3.04 -12.01 1.24
N GLN A 74 1.93 -12.47 0.68
CA GLN A 74 1.68 -12.53 -0.75
C GLN A 74 0.36 -11.81 -1.01
N VAL A 75 0.43 -10.66 -1.68
CA VAL A 75 -0.72 -9.80 -1.91
C VAL A 75 -0.96 -9.69 -3.41
N PHE A 76 -2.10 -10.20 -3.86
CA PHE A 76 -2.52 -10.03 -5.25
C PHE A 76 -3.40 -8.79 -5.37
N ASN A 77 -2.95 -7.80 -6.14
CA ASN A 77 -3.74 -6.63 -6.49
C ASN A 77 -4.16 -6.72 -7.97
N SER A 78 -5.45 -6.89 -8.21
CA SER A 78 -6.02 -7.02 -9.57
C SER A 78 -6.16 -5.69 -10.32
N MET A 79 -6.20 -4.55 -9.61
CA MET A 79 -6.42 -3.21 -10.18
C MET A 79 -5.17 -2.63 -10.85
N ILE A 80 -4.00 -3.14 -10.49
CA ILE A 80 -2.71 -2.65 -11.01
C ILE A 80 -2.10 -3.57 -12.06
N LYS A 81 -1.18 -2.99 -12.84
CA LYS A 81 -0.30 -3.68 -13.78
C LYS A 81 1.14 -3.39 -13.42
N LEU A 82 2.05 -4.33 -13.70
CA LEU A 82 3.49 -4.08 -13.48
C LEU A 82 3.97 -2.97 -14.42
N ASP A 83 3.60 -3.07 -15.69
CA ASP A 83 3.98 -2.16 -16.77
C ASP A 83 2.81 -1.91 -17.72
N GLY A 84 2.86 -0.77 -18.40
CA GLY A 84 1.94 -0.40 -19.47
C GLY A 84 0.53 0.02 -19.00
N GLY A 85 0.05 1.11 -19.60
CA GLY A 85 -1.27 1.69 -19.28
C GLY A 85 -1.27 2.52 -18.00
N GLU A 86 -2.43 3.08 -17.69
CA GLU A 86 -2.61 4.07 -16.62
C GLU A 86 -2.46 3.51 -15.21
N THR A 87 -2.66 2.19 -15.03
CA THR A 87 -2.53 1.51 -13.72
C THR A 87 -1.17 0.83 -13.54
N ALA A 88 -0.16 1.22 -14.32
CA ALA A 88 1.20 0.70 -14.22
C ALA A 88 1.91 1.19 -12.94
N ILE A 89 2.59 0.28 -12.25
CA ILE A 89 3.26 0.57 -10.98
C ILE A 89 4.79 0.54 -11.02
N ARG A 90 5.42 0.28 -12.18
CA ARG A 90 6.88 0.44 -12.31
C ARG A 90 7.28 1.88 -11.99
N GLY A 91 8.27 2.03 -11.11
CA GLY A 91 8.76 3.33 -10.67
C GLY A 91 7.89 4.00 -9.61
N LYS A 92 7.02 3.23 -8.93
CA LYS A 92 6.23 3.66 -7.77
C LYS A 92 6.76 3.04 -6.48
N ALA A 93 6.41 3.65 -5.35
CA ALA A 93 6.81 3.19 -4.02
C ALA A 93 5.78 2.21 -3.45
N LEU A 94 6.27 1.21 -2.74
CA LEU A 94 5.47 0.35 -1.87
C LEU A 94 5.68 0.81 -0.43
N MET A 95 4.61 1.10 0.28
CA MET A 95 4.63 1.69 1.61
C MET A 95 3.93 0.78 2.62
N ILE A 96 4.60 0.50 3.74
CA ILE A 96 4.03 -0.16 4.91
C ILE A 96 3.87 0.90 6.00
N HIS A 97 2.68 1.01 6.59
CA HIS A 97 2.41 1.98 7.64
C HIS A 97 2.45 1.31 9.03
N GLY A 98 2.80 2.08 10.06
CA GLY A 98 2.88 1.59 11.45
C GLY A 98 1.53 1.35 12.14
N GLY A 99 0.43 1.34 11.39
CA GLY A 99 -0.91 1.06 11.89
C GLY A 99 -1.76 0.44 10.79
N GLN A 100 -2.93 -0.07 11.18
CA GLN A 100 -3.90 -0.64 10.23
C GLN A 100 -4.69 0.45 9.53
N ASP A 101 -5.04 0.19 8.28
CA ASP A 101 -6.01 0.94 7.49
C ASP A 101 -7.45 0.54 7.91
N ASP A 102 -8.32 1.51 8.17
CA ASP A 102 -9.74 1.27 8.52
C ASP A 102 -10.66 0.98 7.31
N TYR A 103 -10.11 1.09 6.10
CA TYR A 103 -10.68 0.93 4.77
C TYR A 103 -11.81 1.90 4.44
N LYS A 104 -11.86 3.07 5.09
CA LYS A 104 -12.98 4.01 4.99
C LYS A 104 -12.56 5.47 5.06
N SER A 105 -11.70 5.84 6.00
CA SER A 105 -11.34 7.22 6.30
C SER A 105 -10.56 7.85 5.17
N GLN A 106 -10.93 9.06 4.77
CA GLN A 106 -10.23 9.76 3.70
C GLN A 106 -9.07 10.58 4.26
N PRO A 107 -7.92 10.66 3.55
CA PRO A 107 -7.64 10.05 2.25
C PRO A 107 -6.91 8.70 2.31
N ALA A 108 -6.66 8.12 3.49
CA ALA A 108 -5.66 7.05 3.64
C ALA A 108 -5.95 6.00 4.73
N GLY A 109 -7.18 5.97 5.26
CA GLY A 109 -7.61 5.01 6.27
C GLY A 109 -7.14 5.35 7.68
#